data_AF-A0A1M6PWU3-F1
#
_entry.id   AF-A0A1M6PWU3-F1
#
_cell.length_a   1.000
_cell.length_b   1.000
_cell.length_c   1.000
_cell.angle_alpha   90.00
_cell.angle_beta   90.00
_cell.angle_gamma   90.00
#
_symmetry.space_group_name_H-M   'P 1'
#
loop_
_entity.id
_entity.type
_entity.pdbx_description
1 polymer ?
#
loop_
_entity_poly.entity_id
_entity_poly.type
_entity_poly.pdbx_seq_one_letter_code
_entity_poly.pdbx_strand_id
1 'polypeptide(L)'
;MSSEDARVAARFAAARLWAASRAPYLAHALFSLTPVVLEPRRDGETGEPVPDPEWRAFPTDPGWRVHIDPGTALAVPVEEFGWWLLHGVGHLVRRHGDRAPAAAGPGDPVARRWNRAADAEVNDDLEAAGLDVPAGVVSPRALGLPPGRLAEEYLSEIEVLDGAQARGGRSAGDLVDCGSAADGLERSSGESGGDGLSGVERAVLEAALARDVLARAAARSDVPGGWQRWARERTRPAVDWRARLGAVLRRGAHPGAGRVDFTYRRPARRRGPQGPHGRVLLPAMAAPSPEVAVVVDTSGSVDDGVLRVLVSEAAGVLERVGGPGRRLRVICCDRRAHPVQTVRRAEEIRLVGGGGTDLREGIAAAAGLRPDLVLVLTDGDTPWPDRPPRMPVVVGLVAGPTVPDPPAWARVVPLPARP
;
A
#
# COMPACT_ATOMS: atom_id res chain seq x y z
N MET A 1 -0.22 -41.24 -7.52
CA MET A 1 -0.97 -40.42 -8.48
C MET A 1 -1.66 -41.36 -9.45
N SER A 2 -2.99 -41.36 -9.45
CA SER A 2 -3.81 -42.06 -10.43
C SER A 2 -3.58 -41.47 -11.84
N SER A 3 -3.92 -42.22 -12.89
CA SER A 3 -3.99 -41.69 -14.27
C SER A 3 -4.94 -40.49 -14.38
N GLU A 4 -6.01 -40.49 -13.59
CA GLU A 4 -6.98 -39.38 -13.48
C GLU A 4 -6.33 -38.14 -12.86
N ASP A 5 -5.68 -38.27 -11.70
CA ASP A 5 -4.94 -37.18 -11.05
C ASP A 5 -3.91 -36.55 -11.99
N ALA A 6 -3.23 -37.36 -12.80
CA ALA A 6 -2.26 -36.87 -13.78
C ALA A 6 -2.92 -36.03 -14.89
N ARG A 7 -4.11 -36.44 -15.37
CA ARG A 7 -4.89 -35.68 -16.36
C ARG A 7 -5.41 -34.37 -15.76
N VAL A 8 -5.92 -34.39 -14.52
CA VAL A 8 -6.38 -33.19 -13.82
C VAL A 8 -5.21 -32.23 -13.57
N ALA A 9 -4.06 -32.73 -13.10
CA ALA A 9 -2.87 -31.92 -12.91
C ALA A 9 -2.36 -31.30 -14.22
N ALA A 10 -2.40 -32.03 -15.33
CA ALA A 10 -2.05 -31.51 -16.65
C ALA A 10 -3.02 -30.41 -17.11
N ARG A 11 -4.34 -30.58 -16.88
CA ARG A 11 -5.33 -29.54 -17.18
C ARG A 11 -5.13 -28.28 -16.34
N PHE A 12 -4.90 -28.43 -15.04
CA PHE A 12 -4.59 -27.31 -14.16
C PHE A 12 -3.30 -26.59 -14.56
N ALA A 13 -2.25 -27.32 -14.95
CA ALA A 13 -1.01 -26.73 -15.45
C ALA A 13 -1.23 -25.96 -16.76
N ALA A 14 -2.02 -26.51 -17.70
CA ALA A 14 -2.37 -25.85 -18.96
C ALA A 14 -3.18 -24.56 -18.72
N ALA A 15 -4.18 -24.61 -17.83
CA ALA A 15 -4.99 -23.46 -17.44
C ALA A 15 -4.14 -22.35 -16.78
N ARG A 16 -3.22 -22.70 -15.87
CA ARG A 16 -2.28 -21.74 -15.28
C ARG A 16 -1.37 -21.09 -16.31
N LEU A 17 -0.84 -21.86 -17.25
CA LEU A 17 0.02 -21.32 -18.30
C LEU A 17 -0.76 -20.38 -19.24
N TRP A 18 -1.98 -20.77 -19.62
CA TRP A 18 -2.87 -19.90 -20.38
C TRP A 18 -3.15 -18.60 -19.62
N ALA A 19 -3.53 -18.68 -18.35
CA ALA A 19 -3.81 -17.52 -17.50
C ALA A 19 -2.59 -16.59 -17.39
N ALA A 20 -1.41 -17.16 -17.16
CA ALA A 20 -0.16 -16.41 -17.10
C ALA A 20 0.18 -15.75 -18.45
N SER A 21 -0.18 -16.36 -19.58
CA SER A 21 0.03 -15.71 -20.90
C SER A 21 -0.89 -14.50 -21.11
N ARG A 22 -2.08 -14.49 -20.50
CA ARG A 22 -3.09 -13.42 -20.62
C ARG A 22 -2.87 -12.29 -19.64
N ALA A 23 -2.54 -12.61 -18.39
CA ALA A 23 -2.21 -11.64 -17.35
C ALA A 23 -0.83 -11.96 -16.74
N PRO A 24 0.28 -11.72 -17.47
CA PRO A 24 1.57 -12.16 -16.96
C PRO A 24 2.09 -11.30 -15.80
N TYR A 25 1.39 -10.21 -15.46
CA TYR A 25 1.60 -9.46 -14.21
C TYR A 25 1.05 -10.20 -12.98
N LEU A 26 0.21 -11.22 -13.15
CA LEU A 26 -0.30 -12.10 -12.08
C LEU A 26 0.41 -13.46 -12.03
N ALA A 27 1.47 -13.66 -12.80
CA ALA A 27 2.13 -14.96 -12.93
C ALA A 27 2.58 -15.53 -11.57
N HIS A 28 3.23 -14.73 -10.73
CA HIS A 28 3.62 -15.18 -9.39
C HIS A 28 2.42 -15.67 -8.57
N ALA A 29 1.29 -14.95 -8.62
CA ALA A 29 0.09 -15.35 -7.90
C ALA A 29 -0.48 -16.68 -8.42
N LEU A 30 -0.56 -16.86 -9.75
CA LEU A 30 -1.05 -18.08 -10.38
C LEU A 30 -0.19 -19.31 -10.05
N PHE A 31 1.13 -19.15 -10.00
CA PHE A 31 2.06 -20.24 -9.67
C PHE A 31 2.18 -20.51 -8.17
N SER A 32 1.66 -19.61 -7.33
CA SER A 32 1.53 -19.82 -5.88
C SER A 32 0.24 -20.54 -5.48
N LEU A 33 -0.69 -20.79 -6.41
CA LEU A 33 -1.90 -21.56 -6.13
C LEU A 33 -1.57 -23.04 -5.87
N THR A 34 -2.07 -23.56 -4.75
CA THR A 34 -1.96 -24.97 -4.36
C THR A 34 -3.22 -25.73 -4.77
N PRO A 35 -3.15 -26.71 -5.69
CA PRO A 35 -4.32 -27.48 -6.08
C PRO A 35 -4.71 -28.47 -4.99
N VAL A 36 -5.99 -28.48 -4.63
CA VAL A 36 -6.63 -29.51 -3.80
C VAL A 36 -7.59 -30.27 -4.71
N VAL A 37 -7.20 -31.48 -5.10
CA VAL A 37 -8.04 -32.34 -5.93
C VAL A 37 -9.08 -33.00 -5.03
N LEU A 38 -10.36 -32.78 -5.35
CA LEU A 38 -11.48 -33.31 -4.58
C LEU A 38 -11.76 -34.76 -4.94
N GLU A 39 -12.45 -35.46 -4.05
CA GLU A 39 -12.98 -36.78 -4.36
C GLU A 39 -14.03 -36.67 -5.47
N PRO A 40 -13.83 -37.31 -6.63
CA PRO A 40 -14.72 -37.15 -7.77
C PRO A 40 -16.06 -37.83 -7.53
N ARG A 41 -17.13 -37.14 -7.90
CA ARG A 41 -18.42 -37.79 -8.13
C ARG A 41 -18.30 -38.69 -9.35
N ARG A 42 -18.63 -39.97 -9.22
CA ARG A 42 -18.52 -40.96 -10.32
C ARG A 42 -19.86 -41.30 -10.92
N ASP A 43 -19.86 -41.55 -12.21
CA ASP A 43 -20.99 -42.11 -12.92
C ASP A 43 -21.17 -43.58 -12.55
N GLY A 44 -22.41 -43.99 -12.27
CA GLY A 44 -22.71 -45.33 -11.78
C GLY A 44 -22.50 -46.46 -12.81
N GLU A 45 -22.50 -46.14 -14.10
CA GLU A 45 -22.38 -47.11 -15.19
C GLU A 45 -20.96 -47.17 -15.76
N THR A 46 -20.35 -46.00 -15.96
CA THR A 46 -19.03 -45.87 -16.61
C THR A 46 -17.87 -45.76 -15.63
N GLY A 47 -18.13 -45.35 -14.37
CA GLY A 47 -17.11 -45.08 -13.36
C GLY A 47 -16.27 -43.82 -13.62
N GLU A 48 -16.54 -43.10 -14.72
CA GLU A 48 -15.87 -41.85 -15.07
C GLU A 48 -16.32 -40.70 -14.14
N PRO A 49 -15.46 -39.70 -13.90
CA PRO A 49 -15.80 -38.54 -13.09
C PRO A 49 -16.85 -37.68 -13.80
N VAL A 50 -17.90 -37.29 -13.08
CA VAL A 50 -19.02 -36.50 -13.60
C VAL A 50 -18.85 -35.05 -13.16
N PRO A 51 -18.90 -34.08 -14.11
CA PRO A 51 -18.84 -32.66 -13.77
C PRO A 51 -19.89 -32.27 -12.73
N ASP A 52 -19.47 -31.47 -11.77
CA ASP A 52 -20.34 -30.85 -10.78
C ASP A 52 -20.42 -29.33 -11.03
N PRO A 53 -21.62 -28.80 -11.39
CA PRO A 53 -21.82 -27.37 -11.59
C PRO A 53 -21.50 -26.50 -10.36
N GLU A 54 -21.57 -27.05 -9.14
CA GLU A 54 -21.22 -26.31 -7.92
C GLU A 54 -19.74 -25.92 -7.90
N TRP A 55 -18.87 -26.73 -8.52
CA TRP A 55 -17.42 -26.52 -8.56
C TRP A 55 -16.94 -25.85 -9.85
N ARG A 56 -17.85 -25.32 -10.67
CA ARG A 56 -17.53 -24.72 -11.98
C ARG A 56 -16.56 -23.53 -11.91
N ALA A 57 -16.52 -22.84 -10.77
CA ALA A 57 -15.64 -21.68 -10.54
C ALA A 57 -14.28 -22.03 -9.93
N PHE A 58 -14.02 -23.30 -9.60
CA PHE A 58 -12.81 -23.73 -8.92
C PHE A 58 -12.52 -22.86 -7.68
N PRO A 59 -13.42 -22.90 -6.67
CA PRO A 59 -13.39 -21.99 -5.54
C PRO A 59 -12.04 -21.99 -4.83
N THR A 60 -11.68 -20.82 -4.30
CA THR A 60 -10.41 -20.62 -3.60
C THR A 60 -10.63 -20.27 -2.14
N ASP A 61 -9.65 -20.60 -1.30
CA ASP A 61 -9.68 -20.28 0.14
C ASP A 61 -8.48 -19.39 0.56
N PRO A 62 -8.55 -18.72 1.73
CA PRO A 62 -7.50 -17.82 2.21
C PRO A 62 -6.09 -18.42 2.30
N GLY A 63 -5.97 -19.75 2.33
CA GLY A 63 -4.71 -20.49 2.26
C GLY A 63 -4.09 -20.57 0.85
N TRP A 64 -4.65 -19.87 -0.14
CA TRP A 64 -4.23 -19.89 -1.56
C TRP A 64 -4.40 -21.26 -2.22
N ARG A 65 -5.35 -22.04 -1.73
CA ARG A 65 -5.71 -23.32 -2.31
C ARG A 65 -6.84 -23.12 -3.31
N VAL A 66 -6.78 -23.89 -4.39
CA VAL A 66 -7.83 -23.98 -5.40
C VAL A 66 -8.41 -25.39 -5.38
N HIS A 67 -9.71 -25.48 -5.14
CA HIS A 67 -10.41 -26.75 -5.03
C HIS A 67 -10.87 -27.21 -6.41
N ILE A 68 -10.45 -28.39 -6.81
CA ILE A 68 -10.59 -28.90 -8.17
C ILE A 68 -11.41 -30.19 -8.14
N ASP A 69 -12.67 -30.09 -8.57
CA ASP A 69 -13.45 -31.27 -8.92
C ASP A 69 -12.91 -31.90 -10.22
N PRO A 70 -12.48 -33.18 -10.22
CA PRO A 70 -11.93 -33.83 -11.41
C PRO A 70 -12.88 -33.84 -12.61
N GLY A 71 -14.18 -34.06 -12.40
CA GLY A 71 -15.15 -34.13 -13.48
C GLY A 71 -15.25 -32.79 -14.23
N THR A 72 -15.43 -31.72 -13.47
CA THR A 72 -15.50 -30.34 -13.98
C THR A 72 -14.19 -29.92 -14.62
N ALA A 73 -13.04 -30.19 -14.00
CA ALA A 73 -11.73 -29.84 -14.54
C ALA A 73 -11.41 -30.49 -15.90
N LEU A 74 -11.94 -31.69 -16.14
CA LEU A 74 -11.74 -32.43 -17.39
C LEU A 74 -12.74 -32.04 -18.48
N ALA A 75 -13.91 -31.52 -18.12
CA ALA A 75 -14.96 -31.11 -19.05
C ALA A 75 -14.85 -29.65 -19.52
N VAL A 76 -14.40 -28.75 -18.65
CA VAL A 76 -14.31 -27.31 -18.94
C VAL A 76 -13.13 -27.00 -19.89
N PRO A 77 -13.28 -26.08 -20.87
CA PRO A 77 -12.17 -25.62 -21.71
C PRO A 77 -11.01 -25.03 -20.90
N VAL A 78 -9.78 -25.10 -21.42
CA VAL A 78 -8.58 -24.61 -20.71
C VAL A 78 -8.62 -23.11 -20.51
N GLU A 79 -9.19 -22.40 -21.47
CA GLU A 79 -9.40 -20.97 -21.48
C GLU A 79 -10.34 -20.56 -20.35
N GLU A 80 -11.47 -21.26 -20.21
CA GLU A 80 -12.46 -20.99 -19.16
C GLU A 80 -11.92 -21.35 -17.77
N PHE A 81 -11.23 -22.48 -17.63
CA PHE A 81 -10.55 -22.81 -16.36
C PHE A 81 -9.50 -21.74 -16.03
N GLY A 82 -8.67 -21.34 -16.99
CA GLY A 82 -7.68 -20.28 -16.80
C GLY A 82 -8.31 -18.94 -16.43
N TRP A 83 -9.49 -18.61 -16.96
CA TRP A 83 -10.26 -17.43 -16.57
C TRP A 83 -10.67 -17.50 -15.10
N TRP A 84 -11.21 -18.64 -14.65
CA TRP A 84 -11.58 -18.86 -13.25
C TRP A 84 -10.37 -18.79 -12.30
N LEU A 85 -9.19 -19.23 -12.73
CA LEU A 85 -7.96 -19.06 -11.95
C LEU A 85 -7.57 -17.58 -11.79
N LEU A 86 -7.70 -16.76 -12.85
CA LEU A 86 -7.47 -15.31 -12.76
C LEU A 86 -8.50 -14.65 -11.84
N HIS A 87 -9.75 -15.08 -11.94
CA HIS A 87 -10.84 -14.63 -11.08
C HIS A 87 -10.56 -14.93 -9.60
N GLY A 88 -10.25 -16.18 -9.26
CA GLY A 88 -9.88 -16.60 -7.90
C GLY A 88 -8.67 -15.84 -7.34
N VAL A 89 -7.62 -15.64 -8.15
CA VAL A 89 -6.47 -14.78 -7.79
C VAL A 89 -6.92 -13.35 -7.48
N GLY A 90 -7.89 -12.83 -8.23
CA GLY A 90 -8.53 -11.54 -7.97
C GLY A 90 -9.04 -11.42 -6.53
N HIS A 91 -9.81 -12.41 -6.06
CA HIS A 91 -10.31 -12.44 -4.69
C HIS A 91 -9.20 -12.56 -3.64
N LEU A 92 -8.24 -13.46 -3.85
CA LEU A 92 -7.14 -13.72 -2.92
C LEU A 92 -6.25 -12.48 -2.69
N VAL A 93 -5.87 -11.82 -3.78
CA VAL A 93 -4.97 -10.66 -3.76
C VAL A 93 -5.65 -9.42 -3.19
N ARG A 94 -6.94 -9.23 -3.49
CA ARG A 94 -7.75 -8.13 -2.97
C ARG A 94 -8.30 -8.37 -1.57
N ARG A 95 -8.06 -9.57 -1.04
CA ARG A 95 -8.51 -10.01 0.28
C ARG A 95 -10.01 -9.84 0.47
N HIS A 96 -10.80 -10.24 -0.53
CA HIS A 96 -12.26 -10.08 -0.46
C HIS A 96 -12.86 -10.79 0.75
N GLY A 97 -12.40 -11.99 1.10
CA GLY A 97 -12.85 -12.68 2.31
C GLY A 97 -12.55 -11.91 3.61
N ASP A 98 -11.42 -11.19 3.70
CA ASP A 98 -11.08 -10.38 4.88
C ASP A 98 -11.89 -9.08 4.95
N ARG A 99 -12.37 -8.58 3.81
CA ARG A 99 -13.16 -7.34 3.66
C ARG A 99 -14.66 -7.60 3.74
N ALA A 100 -15.08 -8.87 3.68
CA ALA A 100 -16.48 -9.25 3.67
C ALA A 100 -17.20 -8.81 4.95
N PRO A 101 -18.42 -8.25 4.84
CA PRO A 101 -19.25 -7.98 6.00
C PRO A 101 -19.65 -9.29 6.69
N ALA A 102 -19.85 -9.24 8.00
CA ALA A 102 -20.30 -10.40 8.76
C ALA A 102 -21.67 -10.91 8.26
N ALA A 103 -21.76 -12.21 7.97
CA ALA A 103 -22.95 -12.89 7.48
C ALA A 103 -23.17 -14.20 8.23
N ALA A 104 -24.42 -14.69 8.28
CA ALA A 104 -24.75 -15.90 9.04
C ALA A 104 -24.24 -17.20 8.39
N GLY A 105 -23.93 -17.17 7.09
CA GLY A 105 -23.43 -18.31 6.35
C GLY A 105 -23.68 -18.19 4.85
N PRO A 106 -23.30 -19.21 4.07
CA PRO A 106 -23.53 -19.23 2.62
C PRO A 106 -25.02 -19.03 2.31
N GLY A 107 -25.32 -18.10 1.40
CA GLY A 107 -26.68 -17.79 0.98
C GLY A 107 -27.40 -16.71 1.79
N ASP A 108 -26.81 -16.20 2.89
CA ASP A 108 -27.27 -15.00 3.59
C ASP A 108 -27.35 -13.80 2.59
N PRO A 109 -28.41 -12.97 2.62
CA PRO A 109 -28.53 -11.82 1.72
C PRO A 109 -27.32 -10.86 1.73
N VAL A 110 -26.67 -10.68 2.88
CA VAL A 110 -25.45 -9.88 3.04
C VAL A 110 -24.30 -10.52 2.27
N ALA A 111 -24.06 -11.82 2.47
CA ALA A 111 -23.04 -12.57 1.74
C ALA A 111 -23.30 -12.59 0.23
N ARG A 112 -24.57 -12.76 -0.19
CA ARG A 112 -24.96 -12.72 -1.61
C ARG A 112 -24.68 -11.36 -2.26
N ARG A 113 -24.95 -10.26 -1.57
CA ARG A 113 -24.63 -8.92 -2.09
C ARG A 113 -23.13 -8.70 -2.17
N TRP A 114 -22.39 -9.12 -1.13
CA TRP A 114 -20.95 -9.05 -1.12
C TRP A 114 -20.32 -9.83 -2.28
N ASN A 115 -20.74 -11.09 -2.50
CA ASN A 115 -20.22 -11.90 -3.60
C ASN A 115 -20.50 -11.25 -4.97
N ARG A 116 -21.71 -10.70 -5.20
CA ARG A 116 -21.99 -9.93 -6.43
C ARG A 116 -21.04 -8.74 -6.60
N ALA A 117 -20.74 -8.02 -5.51
CA ALA A 117 -19.89 -6.85 -5.54
C ALA A 117 -18.41 -7.19 -5.74
N ALA A 118 -17.93 -8.23 -5.04
CA ALA A 118 -16.58 -8.76 -5.15
C ALA A 118 -16.31 -9.33 -6.55
N ASP A 119 -17.26 -10.11 -7.09
CA ASP A 119 -17.20 -10.61 -8.46
C ASP A 119 -17.20 -9.46 -9.48
N ALA A 120 -18.02 -8.42 -9.26
CA ALA A 120 -18.04 -7.25 -10.13
C ALA A 120 -16.68 -6.52 -10.13
N GLU A 121 -16.02 -6.35 -8.98
CA GLU A 121 -14.67 -5.76 -8.91
C GLU A 121 -13.63 -6.60 -9.68
N VAL A 122 -13.67 -7.93 -9.53
CA VAL A 122 -12.72 -8.82 -10.23
C VAL A 122 -12.99 -8.87 -11.73
N ASN A 123 -14.25 -9.08 -12.11
CA ASN A 123 -14.65 -9.32 -13.50
C ASN A 123 -14.54 -8.05 -14.35
N ASP A 124 -14.64 -6.86 -13.75
CA ASP A 124 -14.31 -5.60 -14.39
C ASP A 124 -12.89 -5.59 -15.00
N ASP A 125 -11.88 -6.02 -14.23
CA ASP A 125 -10.51 -6.09 -14.71
C ASP A 125 -10.30 -7.18 -15.77
N LEU A 126 -11.02 -8.30 -15.67
CA LEU A 126 -10.96 -9.38 -16.67
C LEU A 126 -11.63 -8.98 -17.99
N GLU A 127 -12.75 -8.26 -17.93
CA GLU A 127 -13.41 -7.65 -19.08
C GLU A 127 -12.53 -6.57 -19.71
N ALA A 128 -11.90 -5.70 -18.90
CA ALA A 128 -10.99 -4.68 -19.38
C ALA A 128 -9.74 -5.25 -20.06
N ALA A 129 -9.30 -6.46 -19.65
CA ALA A 129 -8.24 -7.22 -20.31
C ALA A 129 -8.67 -7.89 -21.63
N GLY A 130 -9.94 -7.74 -22.04
CA GLY A 130 -10.47 -8.28 -23.28
C GLY A 130 -10.64 -9.80 -23.26
N LEU A 131 -10.80 -10.41 -22.08
CA LEU A 131 -11.03 -11.85 -21.97
C LEU A 131 -12.51 -12.18 -22.17
N ASP A 132 -12.77 -13.26 -22.89
CA ASP A 132 -14.11 -13.79 -23.05
C ASP A 132 -14.66 -14.26 -21.70
N VAL A 133 -15.85 -13.75 -21.36
CA VAL A 133 -16.47 -13.90 -20.06
C VAL A 133 -17.32 -15.17 -20.01
N PRO A 134 -17.09 -16.10 -19.08
CA PRO A 134 -17.91 -17.31 -18.94
C PRO A 134 -19.38 -16.99 -18.67
N ALA A 135 -20.27 -17.92 -19.03
CA ALA A 135 -21.70 -17.70 -18.91
C ALA A 135 -22.17 -17.60 -17.44
N GLY A 136 -22.96 -16.57 -17.14
CA GLY A 136 -23.59 -16.40 -15.83
C GLY A 136 -22.66 -15.86 -14.74
N VAL A 137 -21.53 -15.23 -15.11
CA VAL A 137 -20.74 -14.46 -14.15
C VAL A 137 -21.27 -13.03 -14.02
N VAL A 138 -21.08 -12.44 -12.84
CA VAL A 138 -21.55 -11.10 -12.53
C VAL A 138 -20.48 -10.08 -12.91
N SER A 139 -20.83 -9.09 -13.74
CA SER A 139 -19.93 -7.98 -14.05
C SER A 139 -20.64 -6.64 -13.89
N PRO A 140 -19.91 -5.51 -13.75
CA PRO A 140 -20.53 -4.19 -13.65
C PRO A 140 -21.42 -3.91 -14.85
N ARG A 141 -20.98 -4.32 -16.05
CA ARG A 141 -21.75 -4.20 -17.28
C ARG A 141 -23.07 -4.98 -17.22
N ALA A 142 -23.04 -6.22 -16.71
CA ALA A 142 -24.25 -7.04 -16.54
C ALA A 142 -25.23 -6.44 -15.51
N LEU A 143 -24.70 -5.72 -14.50
CA LEU A 143 -25.48 -5.02 -13.48
C LEU A 143 -25.94 -3.62 -13.92
N GLY A 144 -25.48 -3.11 -15.07
CA GLY A 144 -25.74 -1.74 -15.51
C GLY A 144 -25.01 -0.67 -14.68
N LEU A 145 -23.93 -1.04 -13.99
CA LEU A 145 -23.12 -0.20 -13.13
C LEU A 145 -21.85 0.29 -13.86
N PRO A 146 -21.29 1.46 -13.47
CA PRO A 146 -20.07 1.97 -14.06
C PRO A 146 -18.87 1.07 -13.70
N PRO A 147 -17.92 0.83 -14.62
CA PRO A 147 -16.71 0.08 -14.32
C PRO A 147 -15.76 0.88 -13.40
N GLY A 148 -14.75 0.21 -12.87
CA GLY A 148 -13.62 0.77 -12.16
C GLY A 148 -13.83 1.00 -10.67
N ARG A 149 -14.85 0.40 -10.06
CA ARG A 149 -15.17 0.56 -8.63
C ARG A 149 -14.57 -0.56 -7.76
N LEU A 150 -14.46 -0.26 -6.46
CA LEU A 150 -14.14 -1.27 -5.43
C LEU A 150 -15.39 -2.07 -5.04
N ALA A 151 -15.19 -3.26 -4.46
CA ALA A 151 -16.27 -4.11 -3.97
C ALA A 151 -17.21 -3.38 -3.00
N GLU A 152 -16.72 -2.52 -2.10
CA GLU A 152 -17.58 -1.77 -1.17
C GLU A 152 -18.44 -0.71 -1.89
N GLU A 153 -17.92 -0.11 -2.96
CA GLU A 153 -18.67 0.82 -3.80
C GLU A 153 -19.77 0.06 -4.56
N TYR A 154 -19.43 -1.07 -5.20
CA TYR A 154 -20.42 -1.91 -5.86
C TYR A 154 -21.46 -2.47 -4.89
N LEU A 155 -21.07 -2.84 -3.66
CA LEU A 155 -22.00 -3.29 -2.62
C LEU A 155 -23.06 -2.23 -2.35
N SER A 156 -22.61 -0.98 -2.15
CA SER A 156 -23.50 0.15 -1.90
C SER A 156 -24.47 0.38 -3.07
N GLU A 157 -23.99 0.28 -4.30
CA GLU A 157 -24.83 0.41 -5.51
C GLU A 157 -25.82 -0.74 -5.67
N ILE A 158 -25.39 -1.98 -5.40
CA ILE A 158 -26.25 -3.18 -5.44
C ILE A 158 -27.34 -3.11 -4.37
N GLU A 159 -27.04 -2.62 -3.17
CA GLU A 159 -28.06 -2.41 -2.12
C GLU A 159 -29.14 -1.41 -2.55
N VAL A 160 -28.75 -0.34 -3.25
CA VAL A 160 -29.70 0.62 -3.84
C VAL A 160 -30.54 -0.03 -4.92
N LEU A 161 -29.94 -0.83 -5.82
CA LEU A 161 -30.64 -1.55 -6.88
C LEU A 161 -31.63 -2.58 -6.32
N ASP A 162 -31.20 -3.42 -5.38
CA ASP A 162 -32.05 -4.42 -4.71
C ASP A 162 -33.22 -3.72 -3.99
N GLY A 163 -32.96 -2.59 -3.31
CA GLY A 163 -34.00 -1.79 -2.65
C GLY A 163 -35.03 -1.20 -3.62
N ALA A 164 -34.62 -0.88 -4.85
CA ALA A 164 -35.51 -0.47 -5.93
C ALA A 164 -36.27 -1.67 -6.55
N GLN A 165 -35.61 -2.82 -6.73
CA GLN A 165 -36.20 -4.04 -7.30
C GLN A 165 -37.18 -4.75 -6.36
N ALA A 166 -37.02 -4.63 -5.04
CA ALA A 166 -38.01 -5.09 -4.06
C ALA A 166 -39.41 -4.45 -4.26
N ARG A 167 -39.52 -3.41 -5.11
CA ARG A 167 -40.78 -2.77 -5.53
C ARG A 167 -41.32 -3.25 -6.89
N GLY A 168 -40.80 -4.35 -7.47
CA GLY A 168 -41.42 -5.02 -8.62
C GLY A 168 -40.51 -5.61 -9.70
N GLY A 169 -39.23 -5.92 -9.42
CA GLY A 169 -38.27 -6.45 -10.41
C GLY A 169 -37.84 -7.90 -10.15
N ARG A 170 -37.45 -8.62 -11.22
CA ARG A 170 -36.88 -9.99 -11.16
C ARG A 170 -35.47 -9.97 -10.56
N SER A 171 -35.16 -10.95 -9.71
CA SER A 171 -33.83 -11.14 -9.11
C SER A 171 -32.79 -11.51 -10.16
N ALA A 172 -31.58 -10.95 -10.04
CA ALA A 172 -30.40 -11.41 -10.79
C ALA A 172 -30.07 -12.86 -10.38
N GLY A 173 -29.56 -13.65 -11.33
CA GLY A 173 -29.43 -15.10 -11.26
C GLY A 173 -28.58 -15.64 -10.10
N ASP A 174 -28.62 -16.96 -9.93
CA ASP A 174 -27.90 -17.65 -8.87
C ASP A 174 -26.39 -17.41 -8.96
N LEU A 175 -25.79 -17.09 -7.80
CA LEU A 175 -24.37 -16.80 -7.70
C LEU A 175 -23.57 -18.08 -7.84
N VAL A 176 -22.46 -17.99 -8.56
CA VAL A 176 -21.46 -19.05 -8.58
C VAL A 176 -20.69 -19.00 -7.27
N ASP A 177 -20.43 -20.15 -6.66
CA ASP A 177 -19.62 -20.20 -5.44
C ASP A 177 -18.13 -20.04 -5.79
N CYS A 178 -17.56 -18.88 -5.44
CA CYS A 178 -16.15 -18.54 -5.64
C CYS A 178 -15.23 -18.97 -4.48
N GLY A 179 -15.81 -19.53 -3.41
CA GLY A 179 -15.08 -19.99 -2.22
C GLY A 179 -14.87 -18.92 -1.15
N SER A 180 -14.23 -19.31 -0.04
CA SER A 180 -14.03 -18.46 1.14
C SER A 180 -13.06 -17.31 0.91
N ALA A 181 -12.24 -17.35 -0.15
CA ALA A 181 -11.46 -16.20 -0.57
C ALA A 181 -12.34 -15.01 -1.01
N ALA A 182 -13.59 -15.27 -1.43
CA ALA A 182 -14.53 -14.24 -1.86
C ALA A 182 -15.33 -13.65 -0.69
N ASP A 183 -15.93 -14.47 0.17
CA ASP A 183 -16.85 -14.04 1.24
C ASP A 183 -16.36 -14.26 2.68
N GLY A 184 -15.22 -14.93 2.87
CA GLY A 184 -14.68 -15.20 4.19
C GLY A 184 -15.48 -16.23 4.99
N LEU A 185 -16.45 -16.92 4.36
CA LEU A 185 -17.28 -17.91 5.02
C LEU A 185 -16.63 -19.29 4.98
N GLU A 186 -16.44 -19.88 6.15
CA GLU A 186 -15.90 -21.23 6.29
C GLU A 186 -16.84 -22.26 5.65
N ARG A 187 -16.28 -23.16 4.83
CA ARG A 187 -17.03 -24.22 4.14
C ARG A 187 -16.63 -25.57 4.71
N SER A 188 -17.62 -26.45 4.94
CA SER A 188 -17.41 -27.75 5.57
C SER A 188 -16.69 -28.79 4.70
N SER A 189 -16.45 -28.47 3.42
CA SER A 189 -15.89 -29.37 2.41
C SER A 189 -14.60 -28.78 1.82
N GLY A 190 -13.50 -29.56 1.87
CA GLY A 190 -12.27 -29.28 1.12
C GLY A 190 -11.22 -28.39 1.79
N GLU A 191 -11.58 -27.50 2.71
CA GLU A 191 -10.63 -26.52 3.31
C GLU A 191 -9.59 -27.12 4.27
N SER A 192 -9.61 -28.45 4.45
CA SER A 192 -8.66 -29.21 5.27
C SER A 192 -7.72 -30.06 4.39
N GLY A 193 -6.73 -29.42 3.78
CA GLY A 193 -5.69 -30.11 3.05
C GLY A 193 -4.46 -29.23 2.78
N GLY A 194 -3.29 -29.70 3.20
CA GLY A 194 -1.96 -29.12 2.93
C GLY A 194 -1.63 -27.82 3.69
N ASP A 195 -0.33 -27.55 3.86
CA ASP A 195 0.16 -26.25 4.31
C ASP A 195 -0.05 -25.23 3.18
N GLY A 196 -1.08 -24.39 3.33
CA GLY A 196 -1.29 -23.22 2.48
C GLY A 196 -0.21 -22.15 2.68
N LEU A 197 -0.30 -21.03 1.97
CA LEU A 197 0.65 -19.94 2.18
C LEU A 197 0.50 -19.36 3.59
N SER A 198 1.63 -19.23 4.29
CA SER A 198 1.69 -18.48 5.55
C SER A 198 1.43 -16.98 5.32
N GLY A 199 1.08 -16.26 6.37
CA GLY A 199 0.88 -14.80 6.30
C GLY A 199 2.12 -14.03 5.81
N VAL A 200 3.32 -14.53 6.11
CA VAL A 200 4.59 -13.93 5.66
C VAL A 200 4.79 -14.19 4.16
N GLU A 201 4.61 -15.42 3.70
CA GLU A 201 4.73 -15.77 2.27
C GLU A 201 3.71 -14.99 1.43
N ARG A 202 2.47 -14.88 1.92
CA ARG A 202 1.44 -14.03 1.29
C ARG A 202 1.87 -12.57 1.19
N ALA A 203 2.43 -12.00 2.25
CA ALA A 203 2.90 -10.61 2.24
C ALA A 203 4.05 -10.39 1.25
N VAL A 204 4.99 -11.34 1.14
CA VAL A 204 6.08 -11.31 0.16
C VAL A 204 5.53 -11.42 -1.27
N LEU A 205 4.59 -12.33 -1.50
CA LEU A 205 3.93 -12.52 -2.78
C LEU A 205 3.19 -11.26 -3.23
N GLU A 206 2.38 -10.65 -2.37
CA GLU A 206 1.67 -9.40 -2.66
C GLU A 206 2.63 -8.25 -2.99
N ALA A 207 3.76 -8.16 -2.28
CA ALA A 207 4.77 -7.14 -2.55
C ALA A 207 5.47 -7.34 -3.91
N ALA A 208 5.78 -8.59 -4.26
CA ALA A 208 6.31 -8.93 -5.58
C ALA A 208 5.29 -8.60 -6.68
N LEU A 209 4.02 -8.95 -6.46
CA LEU A 209 2.95 -8.69 -7.41
C LEU A 209 2.73 -7.20 -7.64
N ALA A 210 2.71 -6.39 -6.58
CA ALA A 210 2.56 -4.95 -6.70
C ALA A 210 3.72 -4.33 -7.50
N ARG A 211 4.94 -4.81 -7.32
CA ARG A 211 6.10 -4.38 -8.11
C ARG A 211 5.95 -4.73 -9.59
N ASP A 212 5.53 -5.95 -9.91
CA ASP A 212 5.40 -6.41 -11.29
C ASP A 212 4.30 -5.66 -12.06
N VAL A 213 3.17 -5.44 -11.41
CA VAL A 213 2.07 -4.61 -11.94
C VAL A 213 2.57 -3.20 -12.25
N LEU A 214 3.27 -2.55 -11.31
CA LEU A 214 3.80 -1.20 -11.50
C LEU A 214 4.89 -1.14 -12.58
N ALA A 215 5.77 -2.13 -12.64
CA ALA A 215 6.83 -2.20 -13.64
C ALA A 215 6.26 -2.31 -15.06
N ARG A 216 5.22 -3.13 -15.25
CA ARG A 216 4.53 -3.30 -16.54
C ARG A 216 3.71 -2.07 -16.94
N ALA A 217 3.01 -1.47 -15.98
CA ALA A 217 2.31 -0.21 -16.22
C ALA A 217 3.31 0.90 -16.64
N ALA A 218 4.49 0.96 -16.03
CA ALA A 218 5.55 1.89 -16.43
C ALA A 218 6.12 1.58 -17.82
N ALA A 219 6.20 0.30 -18.19
CA ALA A 219 6.60 -0.16 -19.53
C ALA A 219 5.52 0.07 -20.61
N ARG A 220 4.39 0.74 -20.27
CA ARG A 220 3.25 0.97 -21.17
C ARG A 220 2.63 -0.32 -21.72
N SER A 221 2.74 -1.41 -20.97
CA SER A 221 1.99 -2.64 -21.24
C SER A 221 0.53 -2.47 -20.80
N ASP A 222 -0.36 -3.22 -21.43
CA ASP A 222 -1.77 -3.22 -21.07
C ASP A 222 -1.97 -3.91 -19.71
N VAL A 223 -2.40 -3.13 -18.73
CA VAL A 223 -2.69 -3.58 -17.37
C VAL A 223 -3.97 -2.87 -16.94
N PRO A 224 -5.03 -3.61 -16.56
CA PRO A 224 -6.29 -3.01 -16.13
C PRO A 224 -6.10 -2.00 -14.99
N GLY A 225 -6.94 -0.97 -14.99
CA GLY A 225 -6.85 0.14 -14.06
C GLY A 225 -7.01 -0.30 -12.58
N GLY A 226 -7.81 -1.33 -12.31
CA GLY A 226 -8.00 -1.87 -10.95
C GLY A 226 -6.70 -2.39 -10.37
N TRP A 227 -5.98 -3.23 -11.13
CA TRP A 227 -4.66 -3.72 -10.74
C TRP A 227 -3.65 -2.60 -10.49
N GLN A 228 -3.63 -1.56 -11.34
CA GLN A 228 -2.74 -0.41 -11.13
C GLN A 228 -3.05 0.35 -9.84
N ARG A 229 -4.34 0.56 -9.53
CA ARG A 229 -4.77 1.21 -8.27
C ARG A 229 -4.37 0.38 -7.07
N TRP A 230 -4.70 -0.91 -7.08
CA TRP A 230 -4.34 -1.87 -6.03
C TRP A 230 -2.82 -1.86 -5.75
N ALA A 231 -2.00 -1.97 -6.80
CA ALA A 231 -0.55 -2.02 -6.65
C ALA A 231 0.03 -0.70 -6.10
N ARG A 232 -0.50 0.45 -6.53
CA ARG A 232 -0.12 1.77 -5.99
C ARG A 232 -0.51 1.90 -4.53
N GLU A 233 -1.70 1.44 -4.15
CA GLU A 233 -2.16 1.50 -2.77
C GLU A 233 -1.35 0.59 -1.86
N ARG A 234 -1.04 -0.64 -2.31
CA ARG A 234 -0.22 -1.60 -1.56
C ARG A 234 1.22 -1.15 -1.35
N THR A 235 1.74 -0.32 -2.26
CA THR A 235 3.09 0.26 -2.21
C THR A 235 3.12 1.67 -1.62
N ARG A 236 1.96 2.26 -1.28
CA ARG A 236 1.94 3.49 -0.48
C ARG A 236 2.45 3.16 0.92
N PRO A 237 3.42 3.92 1.45
CA PRO A 237 3.76 3.84 2.87
C PRO A 237 2.50 4.09 3.70
N ALA A 238 2.20 3.21 4.67
CA ALA A 238 0.98 3.27 5.50
C ALA A 238 0.82 4.59 6.28
N VAL A 239 1.89 5.40 6.37
CA VAL A 239 1.84 6.81 6.78
C VAL A 239 2.66 7.60 5.76
N ASP A 240 2.04 8.57 5.07
CA ASP A 240 2.80 9.61 4.36
C ASP A 240 3.45 10.53 5.39
N TRP A 241 4.51 10.00 6.02
CA TRP A 241 5.27 10.68 7.04
C TRP A 241 5.93 11.94 6.47
N ARG A 242 6.14 12.03 5.14
CA ARG A 242 6.62 13.23 4.46
C ARG A 242 5.58 14.34 4.51
N ALA A 243 4.32 14.03 4.23
CA ALA A 243 3.21 14.97 4.37
C ALA A 243 2.99 15.37 5.84
N ARG A 244 3.06 14.42 6.78
CA ARG A 244 2.93 14.68 8.23
C ARG A 244 4.08 15.54 8.76
N LEU A 245 5.32 15.19 8.44
CA LEU A 245 6.51 15.97 8.77
C LEU A 245 6.42 17.37 8.15
N GLY A 246 6.04 17.48 6.87
CA GLY A 246 5.81 18.77 6.22
C GLY A 246 4.75 19.62 6.92
N ALA A 247 3.65 19.01 7.40
CA ALA A 247 2.60 19.71 8.15
C ALA A 247 3.07 20.15 9.55
N VAL A 248 3.87 19.34 10.25
CA VAL A 248 4.46 19.70 11.54
C VAL A 248 5.50 20.81 11.36
N LEU A 249 6.36 20.70 10.35
CA LEU A 249 7.35 21.73 10.01
C LEU A 249 6.69 23.07 9.70
N ARG A 250 5.62 23.09 8.89
CA ARG A 250 4.86 24.32 8.59
C ARG A 250 4.22 24.94 9.84
N ARG A 251 3.78 24.12 10.81
CA ARG A 251 3.17 24.61 12.06
C ARG A 251 4.23 25.09 13.07
N GLY A 252 5.36 24.39 13.17
CA GLY A 252 6.46 24.75 14.07
C GLY A 252 7.28 25.95 13.57
N ALA A 253 7.33 26.17 12.26
CA ALA A 253 8.06 27.26 11.61
C ALA A 253 7.35 28.64 11.62
N HIS A 254 6.15 28.78 12.18
CA HIS A 254 5.40 30.04 12.10
C HIS A 254 4.87 30.56 13.44
N PRO A 255 5.33 31.77 13.78
CA PRO A 255 4.41 32.88 14.07
C PRO A 255 4.25 33.88 12.91
N GLY A 256 5.11 33.83 11.88
CA GLY A 256 5.21 34.87 10.83
C GLY A 256 5.03 34.39 9.40
N ALA A 257 3.91 33.73 9.08
CA ALA A 257 3.61 33.34 7.69
C ALA A 257 3.22 34.58 6.86
N GLY A 258 4.18 35.11 6.09
CA GLY A 258 3.94 36.19 5.13
C GLY A 258 5.22 36.89 4.68
N ARG A 259 5.08 37.75 3.68
CA ARG A 259 6.05 38.79 3.30
C ARG A 259 6.08 39.85 4.42
N VAL A 260 6.52 39.48 5.62
CA VAL A 260 6.39 40.33 6.83
C VAL A 260 7.65 41.13 7.13
N ASP A 261 8.75 40.87 6.39
CA ASP A 261 10.03 41.53 6.62
C ASP A 261 10.53 42.29 5.39
N PHE A 262 11.24 43.38 5.63
CA PHE A 262 11.77 44.28 4.62
C PHE A 262 13.27 44.05 4.46
N THR A 263 13.72 43.72 3.24
CA THR A 263 15.14 43.57 2.92
C THR A 263 15.63 44.55 1.87
N TYR A 264 16.81 45.12 2.11
CA TYR A 264 17.54 45.95 1.14
C TYR A 264 18.65 45.17 0.41
N ARG A 265 18.87 43.89 0.75
CA ARG A 265 19.87 43.04 0.07
C ARG A 265 19.57 42.84 -1.41
N ARG A 266 18.28 42.90 -1.78
CA ARG A 266 17.81 42.91 -3.16
C ARG A 266 16.68 43.93 -3.28
N PRO A 267 16.99 45.21 -3.54
CA PRO A 267 15.99 46.29 -3.59
C PRO A 267 14.86 45.95 -4.56
N ALA A 268 13.65 46.41 -4.26
CA ALA A 268 12.50 46.16 -5.12
C ALA A 268 12.76 46.71 -6.55
N ARG A 269 12.46 45.90 -7.57
CA ARG A 269 12.61 46.33 -8.98
C ARG A 269 11.67 47.48 -9.33
N ARG A 270 10.60 47.68 -8.56
CA ARG A 270 9.66 48.78 -8.73
C ARG A 270 10.35 50.08 -8.36
N ARG A 271 10.46 50.96 -9.36
CA ARG A 271 11.04 52.29 -9.25
C ARG A 271 10.34 53.08 -8.14
N GLY A 272 11.08 53.39 -7.06
CA GLY A 272 10.60 54.30 -6.01
C GLY A 272 10.37 55.72 -6.52
N PRO A 273 9.58 56.54 -5.81
CA PRO A 273 9.33 57.92 -6.17
C PRO A 273 10.64 58.73 -6.21
N GLN A 274 10.69 59.73 -7.11
CA GLN A 274 11.81 60.65 -7.23
C GLN A 274 11.64 61.75 -6.18
N GLY A 275 12.63 61.90 -5.30
CA GLY A 275 12.66 62.96 -4.29
C GLY A 275 13.70 64.04 -4.58
N PRO A 276 13.73 65.12 -3.78
CA PRO A 276 14.65 66.25 -3.97
C PRO A 276 16.14 65.89 -3.82
N HIS A 277 16.47 64.75 -3.21
CA HIS A 277 17.85 64.27 -3.03
C HIS A 277 18.15 62.98 -3.81
N GLY A 278 17.35 62.67 -4.83
CA GLY A 278 17.51 61.50 -5.68
C GLY A 278 16.42 60.44 -5.49
N ARG A 279 16.70 59.24 -5.98
CA ARG A 279 15.72 58.15 -6.09
C ARG A 279 15.65 57.36 -4.79
N VAL A 280 14.45 57.24 -4.22
CA VAL A 280 14.23 56.46 -2.99
C VAL A 280 14.36 54.96 -3.28
N LEU A 281 15.25 54.29 -2.54
CA LEU A 281 15.40 52.83 -2.57
C LEU A 281 14.28 52.20 -1.73
N LEU A 282 13.40 51.43 -2.37
CA LEU A 282 12.35 50.70 -1.68
C LEU A 282 12.84 49.31 -1.24
N PRO A 283 12.56 48.90 0.01
CA PRO A 283 12.85 47.54 0.45
C PRO A 283 12.02 46.53 -0.35
N ALA A 284 12.58 45.34 -0.60
CA ALA A 284 11.82 44.21 -1.06
C ALA A 284 11.24 43.44 0.12
N MET A 285 10.08 42.85 -0.06
CA MET A 285 9.50 41.96 0.93
C MET A 285 10.17 40.59 0.89
N ALA A 286 10.66 40.12 2.03
CA ALA A 286 11.21 38.78 2.22
C ALA A 286 10.27 37.90 3.04
N ALA A 287 10.18 36.62 2.68
CA ALA A 287 9.61 35.60 3.55
C ALA A 287 10.79 34.93 4.30
N PRO A 288 10.85 35.01 5.64
CA PRO A 288 11.88 34.31 6.40
C PRO A 288 11.76 32.80 6.18
N SER A 289 12.83 32.13 5.75
CA SER A 289 12.88 30.67 5.71
C SER A 289 13.22 30.16 7.11
N PRO A 290 12.46 29.19 7.67
CA PRO A 290 12.77 28.67 9.00
C PRO A 290 14.15 28.02 9.01
N GLU A 291 14.93 28.22 10.06
CA GLU A 291 16.17 27.49 10.31
C GLU A 291 15.84 26.18 11.04
N VAL A 292 16.11 25.05 10.39
CA VAL A 292 15.88 23.71 10.98
C VAL A 292 17.21 23.02 11.20
N ALA A 293 17.43 22.52 12.42
CA ALA A 293 18.54 21.65 12.74
C ALA A 293 18.08 20.19 12.75
N VAL A 294 18.86 19.29 12.14
CA VAL A 294 18.57 17.86 12.10
C VAL A 294 19.59 17.15 13.00
N VAL A 295 19.10 16.40 13.99
CA VAL A 295 19.90 15.51 14.82
C VAL A 295 19.68 14.09 14.31
N VAL A 296 20.76 13.42 13.95
CA VAL A 296 20.75 12.05 13.42
C VAL A 296 21.38 11.14 14.47
N ASP A 297 20.59 10.19 14.97
CA ASP A 297 21.09 9.13 15.83
C ASP A 297 21.99 8.20 15.02
N THR A 298 23.26 8.14 15.40
CA THR A 298 24.28 7.27 14.78
C THR A 298 24.75 6.20 15.76
N SER A 299 23.89 5.82 16.71
CA SER A 299 24.14 4.70 17.60
C SER A 299 24.12 3.36 16.85
N GLY A 300 24.82 2.37 17.41
CA GLY A 300 24.98 1.06 16.76
C GLY A 300 23.67 0.26 16.56
N SER A 301 22.54 0.70 17.12
CA SER A 301 21.23 0.07 16.94
C SER A 301 20.54 0.49 15.64
N VAL A 302 20.99 1.56 14.97
CA VAL A 302 20.37 2.08 13.75
C VAL A 302 21.23 1.78 12.52
N ASP A 303 20.64 1.13 11.52
CA ASP A 303 21.32 0.77 10.27
C ASP A 303 21.70 2.01 9.43
N ASP A 304 22.96 2.09 9.02
CA ASP A 304 23.51 3.20 8.20
C ASP A 304 22.77 3.39 6.87
N GLY A 305 22.27 2.30 6.26
CA GLY A 305 21.50 2.34 5.02
C GLY A 305 20.14 3.01 5.23
N VAL A 306 19.44 2.64 6.31
CA VAL A 306 18.16 3.26 6.71
C VAL A 306 18.37 4.75 7.04
N LEU A 307 19.41 5.09 7.81
CA LEU A 307 19.73 6.47 8.17
C LEU A 307 19.95 7.36 6.94
N ARG A 308 20.71 6.89 5.95
CA ARG A 308 20.96 7.68 4.72
C ARG A 308 19.68 7.98 3.96
N VAL A 309 18.77 7.02 3.86
CA VAL A 309 17.48 7.24 3.18
C VAL A 309 16.64 8.24 3.97
N LEU A 310 16.51 8.07 5.28
CA LEU A 310 15.72 8.97 6.12
C LEU A 310 16.24 10.40 6.10
N VAL A 311 17.55 10.58 6.13
CA VAL A 311 18.21 11.89 6.04
C VAL A 311 17.97 12.54 4.67
N SER A 312 18.09 11.77 3.59
CA SER A 312 17.81 12.24 2.22
C SER A 312 16.35 12.70 2.07
N GLU A 313 15.42 11.92 2.62
CA GLU A 313 14.00 12.23 2.56
C GLU A 313 13.62 13.42 3.44
N ALA A 314 14.18 13.51 4.65
CA ALA A 314 14.02 14.68 5.52
C ALA A 314 14.56 15.95 4.85
N ALA A 315 15.71 15.88 4.18
CA ALA A 315 16.26 16.98 3.40
C ALA A 315 15.31 17.40 2.26
N GLY A 316 14.73 16.45 1.53
CA GLY A 316 13.74 16.72 0.47
C GLY A 316 12.46 17.37 1.00
N VAL A 317 11.97 16.96 2.19
CA VAL A 317 10.83 17.63 2.86
C VAL A 317 11.21 19.06 3.26
N LEU A 318 12.42 19.26 3.79
CA LEU A 318 12.90 20.59 4.18
C LEU A 318 13.09 21.51 2.97
N GLU A 319 13.60 21.02 1.84
CA GLU A 319 13.71 21.82 0.62
C GLU A 319 12.33 22.33 0.15
N ARG A 320 11.32 21.45 0.14
CA ARG A 320 9.93 21.81 -0.23
C ARG A 320 9.32 22.84 0.72
N VAL A 321 9.64 22.78 2.02
CA VAL A 321 9.09 23.69 3.03
C VAL A 321 9.80 25.05 3.06
N GLY A 322 11.12 25.08 2.83
CA GLY A 322 11.93 26.29 3.02
C GLY A 322 12.39 26.99 1.74
N GLY A 323 12.13 26.42 0.57
CA GLY A 323 12.50 27.00 -0.72
C GLY A 323 13.97 26.80 -1.11
N PRO A 324 14.33 27.19 -2.35
CA PRO A 324 15.66 26.97 -2.91
C PRO A 324 16.74 27.80 -2.20
N GLY A 325 17.88 27.17 -1.90
CA GLY A 325 19.06 27.83 -1.32
C GLY A 325 19.21 27.70 0.20
N ARG A 326 18.35 26.94 0.87
CA ARG A 326 18.48 26.65 2.30
C ARG A 326 19.71 25.78 2.59
N ARG A 327 20.37 26.05 3.72
CA ARG A 327 21.43 25.19 4.27
C ARG A 327 20.82 24.31 5.36
N LEU A 328 21.12 23.02 5.31
CA LEU A 328 20.75 22.05 6.33
C LEU A 328 21.89 22.00 7.35
N ARG A 329 21.54 22.13 8.64
CA ARG A 329 22.49 21.94 9.75
C ARG A 329 22.23 20.56 10.33
N VAL A 330 23.18 19.64 10.16
CA VAL A 330 23.05 18.24 10.57
C VAL A 330 24.07 17.94 11.66
N ILE A 331 23.61 17.31 12.74
CA ILE A 331 24.42 16.88 13.87
C ILE A 331 24.25 15.37 14.01
N CYS A 332 25.32 14.62 13.77
CA CYS A 332 25.35 13.21 14.15
C CYS A 332 25.53 13.12 15.67
N CYS A 333 24.78 12.26 16.32
CA CYS A 333 24.83 12.08 17.77
C CYS A 333 24.84 10.59 18.09
N ASP A 334 25.84 10.18 18.86
CA ASP A 334 25.87 8.89 19.54
C ASP A 334 25.82 9.18 21.06
N ARG A 335 26.88 8.88 21.81
CA ARG A 335 27.08 9.26 23.20
C ARG A 335 27.52 10.72 23.34
N ARG A 336 27.95 11.35 22.23
CA ARG A 336 28.32 12.76 22.16
C ARG A 336 27.78 13.38 20.87
N ALA A 337 27.57 14.69 20.89
CA ALA A 337 27.29 15.44 19.68
C ALA A 337 28.57 15.63 18.85
N HIS A 338 28.54 15.19 17.60
CA HIS A 338 29.62 15.41 16.64
C HIS A 338 29.56 16.83 16.03
N PRO A 339 30.65 17.33 15.42
CA PRO A 339 30.67 18.65 14.81
C PRO A 339 29.55 18.87 13.79
N VAL A 340 28.94 20.06 13.84
CA VAL A 340 27.82 20.45 12.96
C VAL A 340 28.27 20.45 11.50
N GLN A 341 27.55 19.71 10.67
CA GLN A 341 27.72 19.70 9.22
C GLN A 341 26.70 20.65 8.59
N THR A 342 27.18 21.68 7.88
CA THR A 342 26.31 22.58 7.13
C THR A 342 26.36 22.22 5.65
N VAL A 343 25.31 21.57 5.16
CA VAL A 343 25.24 21.03 3.80
C VAL A 343 24.14 21.69 2.99
N ARG A 344 24.25 21.63 1.65
CA ARG A 344 23.16 22.03 0.75
C ARG A 344 22.36 20.85 0.26
N ARG A 345 22.98 19.67 0.20
CA ARG A 345 22.36 18.45 -0.28
C ARG A 345 22.59 17.32 0.71
N ALA A 346 21.68 16.36 0.75
CA ALA A 346 21.78 15.25 1.70
C ALA A 346 22.98 14.35 1.42
N GLU A 347 23.42 14.25 0.17
CA GLU A 347 24.55 13.41 -0.24
C GLU A 347 25.89 13.93 0.29
N GLU A 348 25.94 15.21 0.70
CA GLU A 348 27.14 15.83 1.30
C GLU A 348 27.31 15.43 2.77
N ILE A 349 26.30 14.81 3.40
CA ILE A 349 26.29 14.44 4.82
C ILE A 349 27.16 13.21 5.03
N ARG A 350 28.10 13.33 5.97
CA ARG A 350 28.91 12.20 6.45
C ARG A 350 28.31 11.73 7.77
N LEU A 351 27.80 10.51 7.80
CA LEU A 351 27.39 9.88 9.05
C LEU A 351 28.68 9.51 9.82
N VAL A 352 28.83 10.05 11.03
CA VAL A 352 30.00 9.84 11.90
C VAL A 352 29.47 9.41 13.26
N GLY A 353 29.96 8.28 13.78
CA GLY A 353 29.48 7.72 15.04
C GLY A 353 29.72 6.21 15.15
N GLY A 354 28.81 5.50 15.82
CA GLY A 354 28.87 4.05 16.08
C GLY A 354 29.01 3.67 17.55
N GLY A 355 28.85 4.63 18.48
CA GLY A 355 28.88 4.40 19.92
C GLY A 355 27.51 4.06 20.53
N GLY A 356 27.40 4.18 21.87
CA GLY A 356 26.10 4.17 22.57
C GLY A 356 25.28 5.44 22.32
N THR A 357 24.13 5.60 22.98
CA THR A 357 23.15 6.66 22.64
C THR A 357 22.91 7.64 23.80
N ASP A 358 23.07 8.95 23.55
CA ASP A 358 22.64 10.02 24.44
C ASP A 358 22.22 11.28 23.64
N LEU A 359 20.97 11.29 23.16
CA LEU A 359 20.45 12.39 22.35
C LEU A 359 20.27 13.72 23.12
N ARG A 360 20.47 13.75 24.45
CA ARG A 360 20.49 15.00 25.21
C ARG A 360 21.61 15.92 24.73
N GLU A 361 22.78 15.34 24.44
CA GLU A 361 23.94 16.08 23.89
C GLU A 361 23.65 16.62 22.48
N GLY A 362 23.04 15.81 21.62
CA GLY A 362 22.66 16.22 20.26
C GLY A 362 21.63 17.35 20.25
N ILE A 363 20.60 17.26 21.10
CA ILE A 363 19.58 18.30 21.26
C ILE A 363 20.18 19.57 21.86
N ALA A 364 21.08 19.46 22.84
CA ALA A 364 21.78 20.61 23.42
C ALA A 364 22.67 21.33 22.40
N ALA A 365 23.43 20.57 21.61
CA ALA A 365 24.23 21.10 20.51
C ALA A 365 23.36 21.81 19.45
N ALA A 366 22.23 21.21 19.10
CA ALA A 366 21.26 21.82 18.19
C ALA A 366 20.68 23.12 18.77
N ALA A 367 20.34 23.14 20.06
CA ALA A 367 19.82 24.33 20.74
C ALA A 367 20.82 25.50 20.74
N GLY A 368 22.12 25.22 20.81
CA GLY A 368 23.19 26.22 20.68
C GLY A 368 23.18 26.97 19.35
N LEU A 369 22.67 26.35 18.28
CA LEU A 369 22.52 26.95 16.95
C LEU A 369 21.29 27.86 16.83
N ARG A 370 20.45 27.93 17.87
CA ARG A 370 19.20 28.68 17.91
C ARG A 370 18.29 28.46 16.69
N PRO A 371 17.99 27.20 16.30
CA PRO A 371 17.08 26.92 15.21
C PRO A 371 15.63 27.23 15.60
N ASP A 372 14.78 27.45 14.61
CA ASP A 372 13.32 27.58 14.80
C ASP A 372 12.68 26.22 15.14
N LEU A 373 13.30 25.11 14.72
CA LEU A 373 12.83 23.75 14.98
C LEU A 373 13.99 22.74 14.94
N VAL A 374 13.90 21.71 15.80
CA VAL A 374 14.81 20.56 15.78
C VAL A 374 14.08 19.31 15.30
N LEU A 375 14.62 18.63 14.30
CA LEU A 375 14.17 17.31 13.84
C LEU A 375 15.16 16.26 14.32
N VAL A 376 14.70 15.30 15.13
CA VAL A 376 15.50 14.17 15.63
C VAL A 376 15.11 12.93 14.87
N LEU A 377 16.06 12.19 14.30
CA LEU A 377 15.86 10.90 13.65
C LEU A 377 16.49 9.82 14.53
N THR A 378 15.70 8.91 15.07
CA THR A 378 16.14 7.88 16.04
C THR A 378 15.19 6.68 16.05
N ASP A 379 15.65 5.54 16.54
CA ASP A 379 14.81 4.39 16.89
C ASP A 379 14.07 4.59 18.24
N GLY A 380 14.48 5.58 19.03
CA GLY A 380 13.85 6.05 20.26
C GLY A 380 14.48 5.53 21.56
N ASP A 381 15.46 4.62 21.49
CA ASP A 381 16.10 4.05 22.68
C ASP A 381 17.25 4.93 23.17
N THR A 382 16.89 6.06 23.77
CA THR A 382 17.83 7.08 24.25
C THR A 382 17.32 7.78 25.50
N PRO A 383 18.23 8.23 26.39
CA PRO A 383 17.91 9.26 27.37
C PRO A 383 17.37 10.53 26.67
N TRP A 384 16.24 11.04 27.17
CA TRP A 384 15.65 12.29 26.70
C TRP A 384 15.89 13.43 27.72
N PRO A 385 15.88 14.71 27.30
CA PRO A 385 15.92 15.83 28.23
C PRO A 385 14.71 15.87 29.17
N ASP A 386 14.95 16.06 30.47
CA ASP A 386 13.89 16.15 31.49
C ASP A 386 12.98 17.37 31.30
N ARG A 387 13.50 18.45 30.69
CA ARG A 387 12.77 19.68 30.43
C ARG A 387 12.64 19.91 28.92
N PRO A 388 11.50 20.45 28.46
CA PRO A 388 11.30 20.77 27.05
C PRO A 388 12.35 21.80 26.59
N PRO A 389 13.02 21.57 25.45
CA PRO A 389 13.87 22.58 24.82
C PRO A 389 13.07 23.84 24.46
N ARG A 390 13.77 24.97 24.28
CA ARG A 390 13.14 26.27 23.98
C ARG A 390 12.46 26.33 22.62
N MET A 391 12.81 25.42 21.71
CA MET A 391 12.25 25.30 20.38
C MET A 391 11.43 24.00 20.26
N PRO A 392 10.45 23.96 19.35
CA PRO A 392 9.74 22.73 19.02
C PRO A 392 10.71 21.63 18.57
N VAL A 393 10.49 20.42 19.09
CA VAL A 393 11.22 19.22 18.71
C VAL A 393 10.28 18.23 18.06
N VAL A 394 10.66 17.74 16.88
CA VAL A 394 9.98 16.71 16.13
C VAL A 394 10.83 15.46 16.14
N VAL A 395 10.27 14.33 16.55
CA VAL A 395 10.96 13.04 16.59
C VAL A 395 10.42 12.19 15.45
N GLY A 396 11.28 11.93 14.47
CA GLY A 396 11.08 10.90 13.46
C GLY A 396 11.52 9.56 14.04
N LEU A 397 10.54 8.76 14.47
CA LEU A 397 10.78 7.48 15.13
C LEU A 397 10.82 6.35 14.10
N VAL A 398 11.96 5.71 13.91
CA VAL A 398 12.09 4.53 13.05
C VAL A 398 11.40 3.37 13.74
N ALA A 399 10.31 2.86 13.15
CA ALA A 399 9.41 1.93 13.83
C ALA A 399 10.12 0.64 14.29
N GLY A 400 10.26 0.47 15.61
CA GLY A 400 10.58 -0.79 16.29
C GLY A 400 9.48 -1.14 17.30
N PRO A 401 9.21 -2.44 17.56
CA PRO A 401 8.03 -2.89 18.30
C PRO A 401 8.02 -2.63 19.82
N THR A 402 9.14 -2.19 20.41
CA THR A 402 9.28 -2.10 21.88
C THR A 402 10.30 -1.02 22.26
N VAL A 403 9.90 0.25 22.22
CA VAL A 403 10.75 1.37 22.64
C VAL A 403 9.95 2.28 23.56
N PRO A 404 10.55 2.88 24.61
CA PRO A 404 9.87 3.84 25.47
C PRO A 404 9.28 5.00 24.66
N ASP A 405 8.04 5.40 24.99
CA ASP A 405 7.40 6.53 24.34
C ASP A 405 8.27 7.80 24.50
N PRO A 406 8.54 8.54 23.41
CA PRO A 406 9.20 9.84 23.50
C PRO A 406 8.43 10.78 24.43
N PRO A 407 9.11 11.74 25.07
CA PRO A 407 8.49 12.62 26.06
C PRO A 407 7.33 13.43 25.46
N ALA A 408 6.28 13.68 26.26
CA ALA A 408 5.03 14.31 25.81
C ALA A 408 5.18 15.72 25.18
N TRP A 409 6.31 16.39 25.43
CA TRP A 409 6.63 17.68 24.82
C TRP A 409 7.14 17.56 23.37
N ALA A 410 7.59 16.37 22.94
CA ALA A 410 8.05 16.11 21.59
C ALA A 410 6.89 15.70 20.67
N ARG A 411 6.94 16.11 19.40
CA ARG A 411 5.98 15.67 18.38
C ARG A 411 6.53 14.46 17.64
N VAL A 412 5.87 13.31 17.81
CA VAL A 412 6.32 12.06 17.17
C VAL A 412 5.70 11.87 15.78
N VAL A 413 6.55 11.51 14.82
CA VAL A 413 6.21 11.12 13.46
C VAL A 413 6.79 9.71 13.23
N PRO A 414 5.95 8.68 13.03
CA PRO A 414 6.46 7.35 12.73
C PRO A 414 7.11 7.33 11.35
N LEU A 415 8.31 6.77 11.28
CA LEU A 415 9.10 6.56 10.07
C LEU A 415 9.13 5.07 9.73
N PRO A 416 9.17 4.70 8.44
CA PRO A 416 9.23 3.31 8.05
C PRO A 416 10.60 2.71 8.41
N ALA A 417 10.60 1.47 8.89
CA ALA A 417 11.83 0.72 9.21
C ALA A 417 12.61 0.24 7.96
N ARG A 418 12.02 0.39 6.77
CA ARG A 418 12.62 0.08 5.47
C ARG A 418 12.20 1.15 4.45
N PRO A 419 13.09 1.53 3.52
CA PRO A 419 12.86 2.61 2.56
C PRO A 419 11.64 2.41 1.66
#